data_AF-A0A7R9MNR8-F1
#
_entry.id   AF-A0A7R9MNR8-F1
#
_cell.length_a   1.000
_cell.length_b   1.000
_cell.length_c   1.000
_cell.angle_alpha   90.00
_cell.angle_beta   90.00
_cell.angle_gamma   90.00
#
_symmetry.space_group_name_H-M   'P 1'
#
loop_
_entity.id
_entity.type
_entity.pdbx_description
1 polymer ?
#
loop_
_entity_poly.entity_id
_entity_poly.type
_entity_poly.pdbx_seq_one_letter_code
_entity_poly.pdbx_strand_id
1 'polypeptide(L)'
;CLLGYISYIVEKDDNEQFDNIAEAMWWSVVTLATVGYGDRVPVTWLGKLIASVFTVLGVALFALPAGIIGAGLALKVEEEERNRQRKKKKAAAATLIQCAWRCYKSSIKYNETSRFFAHKPTDIYKFYYFETIEKKFICLTKFFIAKQRFVDLLRPLDIKSIIESYKYGQLDVMSRVGHMQTTIDTI
;
A
#
# COMPACT_ATOMS: atom_id res chain seq x y z
N CYS A 1 23.80 28.35 -12.20
CA CYS A 1 24.00 29.82 -12.31
C CYS A 1 25.38 30.27 -11.85
N LEU A 2 25.77 30.10 -10.57
CA LEU A 2 27.11 30.49 -10.10
C LEU A 2 28.24 29.79 -10.86
N LEU A 3 28.11 28.48 -11.10
CA LEU A 3 29.07 27.70 -11.89
C LEU A 3 29.30 28.30 -13.30
N GLY A 4 28.23 28.69 -13.99
CA GLY A 4 28.32 29.31 -15.32
C GLY A 4 28.97 30.69 -15.28
N TYR A 5 28.63 31.52 -14.28
CA TYR A 5 29.23 32.85 -14.12
C TYR A 5 30.74 32.78 -13.82
N ILE A 6 31.17 31.90 -12.91
CA ILE A 6 32.58 31.74 -12.57
C ILE A 6 33.36 31.18 -13.76
N SER A 7 32.80 30.20 -14.47
CA SER A 7 33.46 29.61 -15.64
C SER A 7 33.57 30.62 -16.79
N TYR A 8 32.58 31.51 -16.96
CA TYR A 8 32.68 32.62 -17.91
C TYR A 8 33.87 33.53 -17.61
N ILE A 9 34.04 33.98 -16.36
CA ILE A 9 35.15 34.88 -15.99
C ILE A 9 36.51 34.20 -16.21
N VAL A 10 36.61 32.90 -15.92
CA VAL A 10 37.88 32.16 -16.00
C VAL A 10 38.24 31.76 -17.45
N GLU A 11 37.25 31.51 -18.30
CA GLU A 11 37.47 30.98 -19.65
C GLU A 11 37.34 32.03 -20.76
N LYS A 12 36.77 33.21 -20.50
CA LYS A 12 36.47 34.21 -21.54
C LYS A 12 37.70 34.62 -22.39
N ASP A 13 38.86 34.75 -21.76
CA ASP A 13 40.06 35.25 -22.44
C ASP A 13 40.80 34.15 -23.23
N ASP A 14 40.62 32.88 -22.83
CA ASP A 14 41.35 31.72 -23.37
C ASP A 14 40.50 30.81 -24.27
N ASN A 15 39.16 30.97 -24.27
CA ASN A 15 38.23 30.04 -24.91
C ASN A 15 37.06 30.75 -25.62
N GLU A 16 37.08 30.73 -26.95
CA GLU A 16 36.04 31.31 -27.81
C GLU A 16 34.65 30.66 -27.60
N GLN A 17 34.57 29.47 -27.01
CA GLN A 17 33.30 28.80 -26.70
C GLN A 17 32.50 29.52 -25.60
N PHE A 18 33.16 30.36 -24.80
CA PHE A 18 32.58 31.12 -23.68
C PHE A 18 32.51 32.62 -23.97
N ASP A 19 32.25 33.01 -25.23
CA ASP A 19 32.18 34.42 -25.65
C ASP A 19 31.08 35.23 -24.92
N ASN A 20 29.89 34.63 -24.78
CA ASN A 20 28.74 35.24 -24.10
C ASN A 20 28.39 34.53 -22.78
N ILE A 21 27.95 35.30 -21.78
CA ILE A 21 27.50 34.76 -20.49
C ILE A 21 26.36 33.73 -20.65
N ALA A 22 25.51 33.90 -21.67
CA ALA A 22 24.43 32.98 -21.99
C ALA A 22 24.96 31.56 -22.32
N GLU A 23 26.11 31.47 -22.99
CA GLU A 23 26.74 30.21 -23.37
C GLU A 23 27.33 29.49 -22.15
N ALA A 24 27.92 30.26 -21.24
CA ALA A 24 28.39 29.74 -19.97
C ALA A 24 27.25 29.27 -19.07
N MET A 25 26.10 29.96 -19.11
CA MET A 25 24.89 29.53 -18.41
C MET A 25 24.33 28.25 -19.01
N TRP A 26 24.24 28.14 -20.34
CA TRP A 26 23.84 26.93 -21.05
C TRP A 26 24.70 25.73 -20.65
N TRP A 27 26.02 25.86 -20.75
CA TRP A 27 26.95 24.83 -20.32
C TRP A 27 26.73 24.42 -18.85
N SER A 28 26.52 25.39 -17.96
CA SER A 28 26.29 25.11 -16.54
C SER A 28 24.99 24.33 -16.29
N VAL A 29 23.92 24.60 -17.03
CA VAL A 29 22.65 23.88 -16.91
C VAL A 29 22.79 22.44 -17.43
N VAL A 30 23.39 22.26 -18.60
CA VAL A 30 23.66 20.94 -19.21
C VAL A 30 24.56 20.08 -18.31
N THR A 31 25.57 20.69 -17.71
CA THR A 31 26.51 20.01 -16.81
C THR A 31 25.85 19.63 -15.48
N LEU A 32 25.08 20.54 -14.87
CA LEU A 32 24.37 20.27 -13.60
C LEU A 32 23.23 19.25 -13.76
N ALA A 33 22.58 19.24 -14.93
CA ALA A 33 21.59 18.23 -15.28
C ALA A 33 22.23 16.88 -15.65
N THR A 34 23.56 16.74 -15.57
CA THR A 34 24.32 15.53 -15.91
C THR A 34 24.15 15.05 -17.36
N VAL A 35 23.74 15.94 -18.27
CA VAL A 35 23.54 15.61 -19.70
C VAL A 35 24.88 15.57 -20.43
N GLY A 36 25.70 16.62 -20.28
CA GLY A 36 27.09 16.64 -20.75
C GLY A 36 27.28 16.47 -22.27
N TYR A 37 26.62 17.31 -23.09
CA TYR A 37 26.75 17.24 -24.55
C TYR A 37 28.19 17.40 -25.08
N GLY A 38 29.05 18.09 -24.34
CA GLY A 38 30.45 18.31 -24.73
C GLY A 38 30.64 19.34 -25.85
N ASP A 39 29.59 20.10 -26.18
CA ASP A 39 29.60 21.20 -27.15
C ASP A 39 30.43 22.40 -26.67
N ARG A 40 30.42 22.65 -25.35
CA ARG A 40 31.23 23.66 -24.69
C ARG A 40 31.89 23.05 -23.48
N VAL A 41 33.18 23.29 -23.28
CA VAL A 41 33.92 22.76 -22.13
C VAL A 41 35.03 23.73 -21.71
N PRO A 42 35.27 23.90 -20.38
CA PRO A 42 36.40 24.69 -19.93
C PRO A 42 37.71 24.02 -20.38
N VAL A 43 38.60 24.79 -20.99
CA VAL A 43 39.88 24.32 -21.52
C VAL A 43 41.00 24.60 -20.54
N THR A 44 40.93 25.72 -19.81
CA THR A 44 41.96 26.13 -18.85
C THR A 44 42.06 25.17 -17.67
N TRP A 45 43.25 25.04 -17.10
CA TRP A 45 43.47 24.20 -15.91
C TRP A 45 42.64 24.68 -14.72
N LEU A 46 42.60 26.00 -14.51
CA LEU A 46 41.86 26.62 -13.41
C LEU A 46 40.34 26.44 -13.58
N GLY A 47 39.84 26.64 -14.80
CA GLY A 47 38.42 26.44 -15.14
C GLY A 47 37.98 25.00 -14.90
N LYS A 48 38.79 24.01 -15.30
CA LYS A 48 38.52 22.59 -15.04
C LYS A 48 38.48 22.26 -13.54
N LEU A 49 39.40 22.81 -12.75
CA LEU A 49 39.45 22.56 -11.30
C LEU A 49 38.18 23.12 -10.63
N ILE A 50 37.84 24.37 -10.89
CA ILE A 50 36.65 25.01 -10.32
C ILE A 50 35.37 24.30 -10.81
N ALA A 51 35.28 23.99 -12.10
CA ALA A 51 34.16 23.28 -12.69
C ALA A 51 33.94 21.91 -12.04
N SER A 52 35.02 21.16 -11.75
CA SER A 52 34.92 19.85 -11.12
C SER A 52 34.32 19.94 -9.70
N VAL A 53 34.82 20.85 -8.87
CA VAL A 53 34.36 21.03 -7.48
C VAL A 53 32.90 21.48 -7.44
N PHE A 54 32.54 22.49 -8.23
CA PHE A 54 31.19 23.02 -8.26
C PHE A 54 30.19 22.06 -8.92
N THR A 55 30.60 21.26 -9.91
CA THR A 55 29.73 20.24 -10.51
C THR A 55 29.38 19.15 -9.50
N VAL A 56 30.34 18.65 -8.73
CA VAL A 56 30.06 17.62 -7.70
C VAL A 56 29.05 18.13 -6.66
N LEU A 57 29.24 19.36 -6.17
CA LEU A 57 28.30 19.98 -5.22
C LEU A 57 26.93 20.27 -5.86
N GLY A 58 26.94 20.77 -7.10
CA GLY A 58 25.73 21.17 -7.81
C GLY A 58 24.83 19.99 -8.20
N VAL A 59 25.42 18.88 -8.65
CA VAL A 59 24.67 17.65 -8.97
C VAL A 59 24.00 17.09 -7.72
N ALA A 60 24.69 17.09 -6.57
CA ALA A 60 24.11 16.65 -5.31
C ALA A 60 22.86 17.46 -4.92
N LEU A 61 22.90 18.79 -5.08
CA LEU A 61 21.75 19.66 -4.82
C LEU A 61 20.62 19.48 -5.84
N PHE A 62 20.95 19.31 -7.13
CA PHE A 62 19.96 19.11 -8.18
C PHE A 62 19.22 17.77 -8.08
N ALA A 63 19.84 16.76 -7.44
CA ALA A 63 19.23 15.46 -7.17
C ALA A 63 18.22 15.48 -5.99
N LEU A 64 18.29 16.47 -5.09
CA LEU A 64 17.44 16.52 -3.89
C LEU A 64 15.93 16.55 -4.18
N PRO A 65 15.40 17.35 -5.14
CA PRO A 65 13.97 17.39 -5.41
C PRO A 65 13.40 16.03 -5.82
N ALA A 66 14.13 15.29 -6.67
CA ALA A 66 13.75 13.94 -7.06
C ALA A 66 13.78 12.97 -5.86
N GLY A 67 14.80 13.07 -5.00
CA GLY A 67 14.92 12.28 -3.78
C GLY A 67 13.79 12.54 -2.77
N ILE A 68 13.41 13.81 -2.57
CA ILE A 68 12.32 14.20 -1.67
C ILE A 68 10.97 13.65 -2.16
N ILE A 69 10.70 13.74 -3.47
CA ILE A 69 9.46 13.22 -4.06
C ILE A 69 9.44 11.68 -3.93
N GLY A 70 10.54 11.01 -4.24
CA GLY A 70 10.65 9.55 -4.10
C GLY A 70 10.39 9.08 -2.66
N ALA A 71 11.02 9.73 -1.69
CA ALA A 71 10.81 9.43 -0.26
C ALA A 71 9.37 9.73 0.18
N GLY A 72 8.78 10.85 -0.26
CA GLY A 72 7.40 11.21 0.07
C GLY A 72 6.38 10.20 -0.46
N LEU A 73 6.57 9.71 -1.68
CA LEU A 73 5.73 8.66 -2.25
C LEU A 73 5.88 7.33 -1.50
N ALA A 74 7.11 6.93 -1.17
CA ALA A 74 7.35 5.71 -0.40
C ALA A 74 6.65 5.76 0.98
N LEU A 75 6.78 6.87 1.69
CA LEU A 75 6.12 7.07 2.99
C LEU A 75 4.59 7.07 2.88
N LYS A 76 4.04 7.67 1.82
CA LYS A 76 2.59 7.71 1.59
C LYS A 76 2.02 6.31 1.30
N VAL A 77 2.75 5.49 0.53
CA VAL A 77 2.37 4.10 0.23
C VAL A 77 2.35 3.28 1.52
N GLU A 78 3.39 3.40 2.36
CA GLU A 78 3.44 2.72 3.66
C GLU A 78 2.28 3.16 4.58
N GLU A 79 1.99 4.47 4.63
CA GLU A 79 0.88 5.00 5.42
C GLU A 79 -0.47 4.48 4.92
N GLU A 80 -0.69 4.43 3.62
CA GLU A 80 -1.91 3.90 3.02
C GLU A 80 -2.10 2.42 3.35
N GLU A 81 -1.03 1.63 3.32
CA GLU A 81 -1.06 0.23 3.71
C GLU A 81 -1.43 0.07 5.20
N ARG A 82 -0.80 0.84 6.10
CA ARG A 82 -1.15 0.87 7.52
C ARG A 82 -2.61 1.29 7.73
N ASN A 83 -3.09 2.28 7.00
CA ASN A 83 -4.47 2.73 7.05
C ASN A 83 -5.45 1.66 6.55
N ARG A 84 -5.09 0.91 5.50
CA ARG A 84 -5.88 -0.22 4.99
C ARG A 84 -5.96 -1.34 6.03
N GLN A 85 -4.85 -1.67 6.69
CA GLN A 85 -4.84 -2.62 7.80
C GLN A 85 -5.71 -2.15 8.96
N ARG A 86 -5.63 -0.88 9.34
CA ARG A 86 -6.48 -0.28 10.39
C ARG A 86 -7.97 -0.34 10.03
N LYS A 87 -8.34 -0.05 8.78
CA LYS A 87 -9.72 -0.18 8.28
C LYS A 87 -10.21 -1.64 8.36
N LYS A 88 -9.40 -2.62 7.95
CA LYS A 88 -9.72 -4.05 8.07
C LYS A 88 -9.98 -4.47 9.51
N LYS A 89 -9.13 -4.05 10.45
CA LYS A 89 -9.29 -4.31 11.91
C LYS A 89 -10.59 -3.71 12.45
N LYS A 90 -10.87 -2.44 12.11
CA LYS A 90 -12.13 -1.77 12.51
C LYS A 90 -13.38 -2.48 11.97
N ALA A 91 -13.37 -2.87 10.70
CA ALA A 91 -14.48 -3.59 10.08
C ALA A 91 -14.74 -4.94 10.76
N ALA A 92 -13.68 -5.72 11.02
CA ALA A 92 -13.81 -7.00 11.71
C ALA A 92 -14.31 -6.84 13.15
N ALA A 93 -13.84 -5.81 13.88
CA ALA A 93 -14.35 -5.49 15.21
C ALA A 93 -15.86 -5.15 15.18
N ALA A 94 -16.30 -4.34 14.21
CA ALA A 94 -17.71 -4.00 14.04
C ALA A 94 -18.56 -5.26 13.78
N THR A 95 -18.11 -6.17 12.91
CA THR A 95 -18.80 -7.44 12.65
C THR A 95 -18.87 -8.31 13.91
N LEU A 96 -17.79 -8.39 14.70
CA LEU A 96 -17.77 -9.13 15.96
C LEU A 96 -18.82 -8.59 16.94
N ILE A 97 -18.86 -7.27 17.13
CA ILE A 97 -19.84 -6.61 18.02
C ILE A 97 -21.27 -6.86 17.53
N GLN A 98 -21.53 -6.73 16.22
CA GLN A 98 -22.84 -6.99 15.63
C GLN A 98 -23.29 -8.45 15.82
N CYS A 99 -22.41 -9.41 15.58
CA CYS A 99 -22.68 -10.83 15.80
C CYS A 99 -22.92 -11.13 17.28
N ALA A 100 -22.15 -10.53 18.18
CA ALA A 100 -22.32 -10.67 19.62
C ALA A 100 -23.71 -10.17 20.07
N TRP A 101 -24.11 -8.97 19.61
CA TRP A 101 -25.42 -8.40 19.94
C TRP A 101 -26.57 -9.23 19.36
N ARG A 102 -26.47 -9.68 18.11
CA ARG A 102 -27.47 -10.57 17.49
C ARG A 102 -27.62 -11.88 18.27
N CYS A 103 -26.50 -12.43 18.76
CA CYS A 103 -26.49 -13.65 19.57
C CYS A 103 -27.14 -13.43 20.94
N TYR A 104 -26.83 -12.30 21.58
CA TYR A 104 -27.45 -11.91 22.85
C TYR A 104 -28.96 -11.72 22.71
N LYS A 105 -29.42 -10.97 21.71
CA LYS A 105 -30.84 -10.76 21.42
C LYS A 105 -31.58 -12.08 21.15
N SER A 106 -30.97 -12.99 20.39
CA SER A 106 -31.52 -14.33 20.16
C SER A 106 -31.62 -15.15 21.44
N SER A 107 -30.67 -14.99 22.37
CA SER A 107 -30.67 -15.69 23.67
C SER A 107 -31.76 -15.17 24.62
N ILE A 108 -32.01 -13.86 24.64
CA ILE A 108 -33.12 -13.28 25.40
C ILE A 108 -34.45 -13.83 24.88
N LYS A 109 -34.66 -13.77 23.56
CA LYS A 109 -35.90 -14.26 22.94
C LYS A 109 -36.11 -15.74 23.22
N TYR A 110 -35.07 -16.57 23.14
CA TYR A 110 -35.14 -17.98 23.55
C TYR A 110 -35.54 -18.15 25.03
N ASN A 111 -34.98 -17.38 25.95
CA ASN A 111 -35.30 -17.46 27.38
C ASN A 111 -36.76 -17.06 27.69
N GLU A 112 -37.29 -16.05 27.01
CA GLU A 112 -38.70 -15.66 27.15
C GLU A 112 -39.64 -16.74 26.60
N THR A 113 -39.34 -17.23 25.39
CA THR A 113 -40.11 -18.26 24.68
C THR A 113 -40.11 -19.56 25.51
N SER A 114 -38.95 -20.02 25.96
CA SER A 114 -38.81 -21.25 26.75
C SER A 114 -39.52 -21.20 28.11
N ARG A 115 -39.50 -20.07 28.83
CA ARG A 115 -40.21 -19.91 30.11
C ARG A 115 -41.73 -19.94 29.95
N PHE A 116 -42.26 -19.31 28.91
CA PHE A 116 -43.69 -19.32 28.63
C PHE A 116 -44.20 -20.72 28.28
N PHE A 117 -43.44 -21.49 27.49
CA PHE A 117 -43.85 -22.82 27.02
C PHE A 117 -43.54 -23.97 27.98
N ALA A 118 -42.73 -23.76 29.02
CA ALA A 118 -42.56 -24.73 30.11
C ALA A 118 -43.89 -25.02 30.85
N HIS A 119 -44.90 -24.16 30.70
CA HIS A 119 -46.18 -24.27 31.40
C HIS A 119 -47.30 -24.99 30.61
N LYS A 120 -47.16 -25.21 29.28
CA LYS A 120 -48.15 -25.96 28.46
C LYS A 120 -47.53 -26.63 27.21
N PRO A 121 -47.32 -27.96 27.21
CA PRO A 121 -46.74 -28.67 26.07
C PRO A 121 -47.81 -29.11 25.06
N THR A 122 -47.75 -28.59 23.83
CA THR A 122 -48.54 -29.04 22.67
C THR A 122 -47.61 -29.23 21.46
N ASP A 123 -47.88 -30.18 20.57
CA ASP A 123 -46.90 -30.63 19.55
C ASP A 123 -46.49 -29.56 18.52
N ILE A 124 -47.39 -28.63 18.18
CA ILE A 124 -47.09 -27.50 17.26
C ILE A 124 -45.97 -26.61 17.82
N TYR A 125 -45.82 -26.53 19.15
CA TYR A 125 -44.85 -25.67 19.80
C TYR A 125 -43.45 -26.30 19.90
N LYS A 126 -43.33 -27.63 19.80
CA LYS A 126 -42.02 -28.31 19.67
C LYS A 126 -41.30 -27.86 18.39
N PHE A 127 -42.03 -27.66 17.30
CA PHE A 127 -41.48 -27.18 16.03
C PHE A 127 -40.90 -25.75 16.16
N TYR A 128 -41.66 -24.82 16.75
CA TYR A 128 -41.20 -23.45 17.01
C TYR A 128 -39.98 -23.38 17.96
N TYR A 129 -39.95 -24.27 18.96
CA TYR A 129 -38.83 -24.38 19.89
C TYR A 129 -37.56 -24.88 19.18
N PHE A 130 -37.70 -25.90 18.34
CA PHE A 130 -36.60 -26.44 17.53
C PHE A 130 -36.02 -25.39 16.56
N GLU A 131 -36.89 -24.66 15.85
CA GLU A 131 -36.49 -23.56 14.93
C GLU A 131 -35.71 -22.45 15.66
N THR A 132 -36.04 -22.19 16.93
CA THR A 132 -35.36 -21.20 17.76
C THR A 132 -33.96 -21.67 18.21
N ILE A 133 -33.79 -22.97 18.47
CA ILE A 133 -32.50 -23.58 18.80
C ILE A 133 -31.55 -23.51 17.59
N GLU A 134 -32.03 -23.85 16.40
CA GLU A 134 -31.23 -23.79 15.17
C GLU A 134 -30.74 -22.36 14.89
N LYS A 135 -31.62 -21.36 15.03
CA LYS A 135 -31.25 -19.94 14.89
C LYS A 135 -30.18 -19.51 15.89
N LYS A 136 -30.25 -20.00 17.14
CA LYS A 136 -29.22 -19.73 18.17
C LYS A 136 -27.89 -20.38 17.80
N PHE A 137 -27.89 -21.62 17.32
CA PHE A 137 -26.69 -22.33 16.88
C PHE A 137 -26.00 -21.59 15.73
N ILE A 138 -26.76 -21.22 14.68
CA ILE A 138 -26.25 -20.44 13.54
C ILE A 138 -25.68 -19.09 13.99
N CYS A 139 -26.29 -18.45 14.99
CA CYS A 139 -25.78 -17.19 15.50
C CYS A 139 -24.47 -17.35 16.28
N LEU A 140 -24.33 -18.41 17.07
CA LEU A 140 -23.12 -18.74 17.81
C LEU A 140 -21.97 -19.09 16.87
N THR A 141 -22.19 -19.90 15.85
CA THR A 141 -21.14 -20.24 14.86
C THR A 141 -20.64 -18.98 14.15
N LYS A 142 -21.55 -18.08 13.72
CA LYS A 142 -21.19 -16.77 13.15
C LYS A 142 -20.38 -15.91 14.12
N PHE A 143 -20.73 -15.91 15.41
CA PHE A 143 -19.96 -15.20 16.43
C PHE A 143 -18.55 -15.78 16.61
N PHE A 144 -18.41 -17.10 16.71
CA PHE A 144 -17.11 -17.76 16.83
C PHE A 144 -16.22 -17.49 15.61
N ILE A 145 -16.77 -17.56 14.39
CA ILE A 145 -16.06 -17.23 13.15
C ILE A 145 -15.61 -15.77 13.16
N ALA A 146 -16.51 -14.84 13.54
CA ALA A 146 -16.16 -13.42 13.62
C ALA A 146 -15.08 -13.14 14.68
N LYS A 147 -15.12 -13.84 15.81
CA LYS A 147 -14.12 -13.76 16.88
C LYS A 147 -12.76 -14.26 16.40
N GLN A 148 -12.74 -15.43 15.75
CA GLN A 148 -11.52 -16.01 15.19
C GLN A 148 -10.90 -15.06 14.17
N ARG A 149 -11.69 -14.54 13.23
CA ARG A 149 -11.23 -13.58 12.21
C ARG A 149 -10.65 -12.29 12.81
N PHE A 150 -11.23 -11.79 13.90
CA PHE A 150 -10.71 -10.61 14.58
C PHE A 150 -9.37 -10.88 15.27
N VAL A 151 -9.24 -12.04 15.92
CA VAL A 151 -7.98 -12.49 16.55
C VAL A 151 -6.89 -12.72 15.50
N ASP A 152 -7.24 -13.31 14.35
CA ASP A 152 -6.30 -13.52 13.24
C ASP A 152 -5.76 -12.20 12.68
N LEU A 153 -6.61 -11.17 12.59
CA LEU A 153 -6.20 -9.83 12.18
C LEU A 153 -5.32 -9.10 13.21
N LEU A 154 -5.33 -9.54 14.47
CA LEU A 154 -4.48 -8.99 15.53
C LEU A 154 -3.13 -9.69 15.61
N ARG A 155 -2.99 -10.91 15.06
CA ARG A 155 -1.68 -11.57 14.99
C ARG A 155 -0.73 -10.76 14.10
N PRO A 156 0.55 -10.62 14.49
CA PRO A 156 1.56 -10.03 13.62
C PRO A 156 1.63 -10.83 12.31
N LEU A 157 1.89 -10.15 11.20
CA LEU A 157 2.06 -10.77 9.88
C LEU A 157 3.28 -11.70 9.93
N ASP A 158 3.04 -12.99 10.15
CA ASP A 158 4.04 -14.05 10.11
C ASP A 158 4.29 -14.46 8.65
N ILE A 159 5.49 -14.95 8.33
CA ILE A 159 5.90 -15.43 6.99
C ILE A 159 4.89 -16.46 6.45
N LYS A 160 4.26 -17.22 7.35
CA LYS A 160 3.16 -18.16 7.03
C LYS A 160 1.96 -17.50 6.36
N SER A 161 1.58 -16.29 6.75
CA SER A 161 0.45 -15.57 6.15
C SER A 161 0.74 -15.14 4.71
N ILE A 162 2.01 -14.83 4.40
CA ILE A 162 2.46 -14.53 3.04
C ILE A 162 2.38 -15.80 2.20
N ILE A 163 2.95 -16.92 2.68
CA ILE A 163 2.91 -18.22 2.00
C ILE A 163 1.45 -18.66 1.76
N GLU A 164 0.57 -18.50 2.74
CA GLU A 164 -0.86 -18.78 2.57
C GLU A 164 -1.49 -17.89 1.50
N SER A 165 -1.23 -16.58 1.52
CA SER A 165 -1.78 -15.68 0.51
C SER A 165 -1.34 -16.06 -0.91
N TYR A 166 -0.09 -16.51 -1.10
CA TYR A 166 0.36 -17.04 -2.39
C TYR A 166 -0.32 -18.36 -2.76
N LYS A 167 -0.48 -19.29 -1.81
CA LYS A 167 -1.19 -20.57 -2.04
C LYS A 167 -2.64 -20.32 -2.48
N TYR A 168 -3.37 -19.45 -1.78
CA TYR A 168 -4.76 -19.11 -2.15
C TYR A 168 -4.84 -18.42 -3.51
N GLY A 169 -3.91 -17.49 -3.81
CA GLY A 169 -3.85 -16.83 -5.12
C GLY A 169 -3.61 -17.80 -6.27
N GLN A 170 -2.67 -18.73 -6.10
CA GLN A 170 -2.40 -19.75 -7.11
C GLN A 170 -3.59 -20.70 -7.30
N LEU A 171 -4.24 -21.12 -6.22
CA LEU A 171 -5.43 -21.97 -6.28
C LEU A 171 -6.59 -21.30 -7.00
N ASP A 172 -6.85 -20.01 -6.74
CA ASP A 172 -7.91 -19.25 -7.42
C ASP A 172 -7.63 -19.12 -8.92
N VAL A 173 -6.39 -18.80 -9.30
CA VAL A 173 -5.98 -18.76 -10.71
C VAL A 173 -6.16 -20.12 -11.37
N MET A 174 -5.71 -21.20 -10.74
CA MET A 174 -5.85 -22.55 -11.28
C MET A 174 -7.31 -22.98 -11.41
N SER A 175 -8.16 -22.62 -10.45
CA SER A 175 -9.60 -22.88 -10.51
C SER A 175 -10.25 -22.16 -11.69
N ARG A 176 -9.90 -20.89 -11.92
CA ARG A 176 -10.40 -20.11 -13.06
C ARG A 176 -9.91 -20.65 -14.40
N VAL A 177 -8.65 -21.07 -14.49
CA VAL A 177 -8.10 -21.72 -15.69
C VAL A 177 -8.80 -23.06 -15.94
N GLY A 178 -9.02 -23.87 -14.89
CA GLY A 178 -9.78 -25.11 -15.00
C GLY A 178 -11.21 -24.88 -15.50
N HIS A 179 -11.91 -23.88 -14.95
CA HIS A 179 -13.24 -23.51 -15.42
C HIS A 179 -13.24 -23.08 -16.90
N MET A 180 -12.23 -22.31 -17.32
CA MET A 180 -12.05 -21.94 -18.73
C MET A 180 -11.83 -23.17 -19.61
N GLN A 181 -10.99 -24.12 -19.17
CA GLN A 181 -10.71 -25.35 -19.90
C GLN A 181 -11.96 -26.21 -20.06
N THR A 182 -12.72 -26.42 -18.99
CA THR A 182 -14.00 -27.17 -19.04
C THR A 182 -15.00 -26.51 -19.98
N THR A 183 -15.01 -25.16 -20.04
CA THR A 183 -15.89 -24.42 -20.95
C THR A 183 -15.48 -24.62 -22.40
N ILE A 184 -14.16 -24.66 -22.69
CA ILE A 184 -13.63 -24.94 -24.04
C ILE A 184 -13.90 -26.38 -24.47
N ASP A 185 -13.68 -27.36 -23.59
CA ASP A 185 -13.85 -28.79 -23.91
C ASP A 185 -15.33 -29.17 -24.14
N THR A 186 -16.28 -28.31 -23.75
CA THR A 186 -17.73 -28.49 -23.95
C THR A 186 -18.21 -27.92 -25.30
N ILE A 187 -17.39 -27.12 -26.01
CA ILE A 187 -17.69 -26.52 -27.33
C ILE A 187 -17.15 -27.43 -28.44
#